data_AF-Q00190-F1
#
_entry.id   AF-Q00190-F1
#
_cell.length_a   1.000
_cell.length_b   1.000
_cell.length_c   1.000
_cell.angle_alpha   90.00
_cell.angle_beta   90.00
_cell.angle_gamma   90.00
#
_symmetry.space_group_name_H-M   'P 1'
#
loop_
_entity.id
_entity.type
_entity.pdbx_description
1 polymer ?
#
loop_
_entity_poly.entity_id
_entity_poly.type
_entity_poly.pdbx_seq_one_letter_code
_entity_poly.pdbx_strand_id
1 'polypeptide(L)'
;MSNPNEMTDEEIAAAMEAFDLPQPEPPSTPQAATATDGTLAPSAPAEPSHSASPTLDALDESRRPKAKTVCERCPNSVWFASPAELKCYCRVMFLVTWSSKEPNQLTHCDGEFLGQEEG
;
A
#
# COMPACT_ATOMS: atom_id res chain seq x y z
N MET A 1 -21.25 -25.41 -32.50
CA MET A 1 -20.71 -24.04 -32.42
C MET A 1 -19.91 -24.00 -31.14
N SER A 2 -18.58 -23.93 -31.23
CA SER A 2 -17.72 -23.89 -30.03
C SER A 2 -17.97 -22.57 -29.29
N ASN A 3 -18.07 -22.63 -27.97
CA ASN A 3 -18.28 -21.45 -27.13
C ASN A 3 -17.00 -20.59 -27.15
N PRO A 4 -17.06 -19.31 -27.56
CA PRO A 4 -15.89 -18.44 -27.59
C PRO A 4 -15.27 -18.14 -26.21
N ASN A 5 -15.91 -18.58 -25.12
CA ASN A 5 -15.42 -18.46 -23.74
C ASN A 5 -14.99 -19.80 -23.10
N GLU A 6 -15.02 -20.92 -23.83
CA GLU A 6 -14.44 -22.18 -23.32
C GLU A 6 -12.92 -22.14 -23.51
N MET A 7 -12.20 -21.87 -22.41
CA MET A 7 -10.77 -22.09 -22.31
C MET A 7 -10.52 -23.60 -22.26
N THR A 8 -9.59 -24.09 -23.07
CA THR A 8 -9.17 -25.49 -23.06
C THR A 8 -8.35 -25.77 -21.79
N ASP A 9 -8.34 -27.04 -21.34
CA ASP A 9 -7.54 -27.45 -20.18
C ASP A 9 -6.04 -27.12 -20.36
N GLU A 10 -5.54 -27.13 -21.62
CA GLU A 10 -4.17 -26.74 -21.97
C GLU A 10 -3.92 -25.24 -21.74
N GLU A 11 -4.89 -24.37 -22.06
CA GLU A 11 -4.78 -22.93 -21.81
C GLU A 11 -4.82 -22.59 -20.32
N ILE A 12 -5.63 -23.33 -19.54
CA ILE A 12 -5.67 -23.19 -18.08
C ILE A 12 -4.33 -23.60 -17.47
N ALA A 13 -3.77 -24.74 -17.90
CA ALA A 13 -2.47 -25.20 -17.44
C ALA A 13 -1.35 -24.21 -17.78
N ALA A 14 -1.34 -23.67 -19.00
CA ALA A 14 -0.38 -22.65 -19.42
C ALA A 14 -0.51 -21.34 -18.62
N ALA A 15 -1.74 -20.91 -18.31
CA ALA A 15 -1.96 -19.74 -17.47
C ALA A 15 -1.43 -19.95 -16.04
N MET A 16 -1.65 -21.13 -15.46
CA MET A 16 -1.14 -21.48 -14.14
C MET A 16 0.40 -21.52 -14.10
N GLU A 17 1.04 -22.05 -15.13
CA GLU A 17 2.51 -22.09 -15.23
C GLU A 17 3.10 -20.68 -15.38
N ALA A 18 2.44 -19.76 -16.10
CA ALA A 18 2.90 -18.38 -16.26
C ALA A 18 2.92 -17.57 -14.96
N PHE A 19 2.03 -17.87 -13.99
CA PHE A 19 2.06 -17.22 -12.67
C PHE A 19 3.20 -17.71 -11.77
N ASP A 20 3.73 -18.91 -12.02
CA ASP A 20 4.83 -19.51 -11.24
C ASP A 20 6.21 -19.18 -11.85
N LEU A 21 6.25 -18.56 -13.04
CA LEU A 21 7.49 -18.06 -13.60
C LEU A 21 8.03 -16.91 -12.74
N PRO A 22 9.31 -16.95 -12.33
CA PRO A 22 9.91 -15.89 -11.54
C PRO A 22 9.82 -14.58 -12.33
N GLN A 23 9.07 -13.62 -11.78
CA GLN A 23 9.00 -12.29 -12.38
C GLN A 23 10.41 -11.69 -12.42
N PRO A 24 10.81 -11.05 -13.54
CA PRO A 24 12.11 -10.40 -13.62
C PRO A 24 12.21 -9.36 -12.50
N GLU A 25 13.23 -9.49 -11.66
CA GLU A 25 13.51 -8.51 -10.63
C GLU A 25 13.69 -7.14 -11.30
N PRO A 26 13.00 -6.09 -10.83
CA PRO A 26 13.23 -4.76 -11.36
C PRO A 26 14.71 -4.40 -11.16
N PRO A 27 15.33 -3.69 -12.13
CA PRO A 27 16.74 -3.34 -12.04
C PRO A 27 17.01 -2.60 -10.72
N SER A 28 17.84 -3.20 -9.87
CA SER A 28 18.37 -2.59 -8.67
C SER A 28 19.17 -1.36 -9.08
N THR A 29 18.54 -0.20 -9.04
CA THR A 29 19.23 1.07 -9.30
C THR A 29 20.14 1.34 -8.11
N PRO A 30 21.47 1.44 -8.29
CA PRO A 30 22.35 1.86 -7.21
C PRO A 30 22.01 3.32 -6.90
N GLN A 31 21.26 3.55 -5.82
CA GLN A 31 21.05 4.91 -5.33
C GLN A 31 22.37 5.34 -4.69
N ALA A 32 23.18 6.04 -5.49
CA ALA A 32 24.42 6.64 -5.08
C ALA A 32 24.15 7.58 -3.90
N ALA A 33 24.71 7.21 -2.75
CA ALA A 33 24.85 8.09 -1.60
C ALA A 33 25.69 9.29 -2.03
N THR A 34 25.04 10.42 -2.30
CA THR A 34 25.70 11.72 -2.27
C THR A 34 25.27 12.38 -0.97
N ALA A 35 26.16 12.25 0.02
CA ALA A 35 26.10 13.03 1.25
C ALA A 35 26.37 14.49 0.88
N THR A 36 25.32 15.26 0.66
CA THR A 36 25.40 16.72 0.73
C THR A 36 25.28 17.13 2.19
N ASP A 37 26.45 17.37 2.78
CA ASP A 37 26.64 18.14 4.00
C ASP A 37 26.05 19.54 3.76
N GLY A 38 24.81 19.73 4.19
CA GLY A 38 24.10 21.00 4.15
C GLY A 38 23.65 21.28 5.57
N THR A 39 24.37 22.16 6.25
CA THR A 39 24.04 22.70 7.56
C THR A 39 22.60 23.24 7.57
N LEU A 40 21.65 22.41 7.97
CA LEU A 40 20.31 22.81 8.37
C LEU A 40 20.40 23.10 9.87
N ALA A 41 20.12 24.35 10.23
CA ALA A 41 19.95 24.78 11.61
C ALA A 41 19.05 23.78 12.37
N PRO A 42 19.25 23.57 13.68
CA PRO A 42 18.40 22.69 14.46
C PRO A 42 16.98 23.23 14.44
N SER A 43 16.16 22.68 13.54
CA SER A 43 14.70 22.82 13.59
C SER A 43 14.27 22.27 14.94
N ALA A 44 13.47 23.06 15.67
CA ALA A 44 12.83 22.60 16.90
C ALA A 44 12.21 21.21 16.70
N PRO A 45 12.14 20.35 17.74
CA PRO A 45 11.48 19.06 17.63
C PRO A 45 10.11 19.26 16.99
N ALA A 46 9.91 18.70 15.79
CA ALA A 46 8.61 18.73 15.16
C ALA A 46 7.65 17.99 16.10
N GLU A 47 6.56 18.63 16.49
CA GLU A 47 5.57 17.95 17.32
C GLU A 47 5.04 16.73 16.57
N PRO A 48 4.86 15.59 17.25
CA PRO A 48 4.39 14.38 16.61
C PRO A 48 3.03 14.65 15.96
N SER A 49 2.97 14.50 14.64
CA SER A 49 1.70 14.60 13.92
C SER A 49 0.85 13.36 14.23
N HIS A 50 -0.32 13.58 14.82
CA HIS A 50 -1.33 12.55 15.04
C HIS A 50 -2.08 12.25 13.74
N SER A 51 -2.25 10.97 13.46
CA SER A 51 -3.06 10.44 12.37
C SER A 51 -4.48 10.12 12.87
N ALA A 52 -5.41 9.85 11.96
CA ALA A 52 -6.74 9.37 12.34
C ALA A 52 -6.76 7.89 12.76
N SER A 53 -5.61 7.18 12.69
CA SER A 53 -5.51 5.75 12.96
C SER A 53 -4.68 5.48 14.22
N PRO A 54 -5.23 4.83 15.26
CA PRO A 54 -4.45 4.40 16.42
C PRO A 54 -3.26 3.50 16.05
N THR A 55 -3.40 2.69 15.00
CA THR A 55 -2.32 1.83 14.50
C THR A 55 -1.16 2.67 13.96
N LEU A 56 -1.44 3.71 13.18
CA LEU A 56 -0.38 4.58 12.64
C LEU A 56 0.25 5.43 13.73
N ASP A 57 -0.53 5.91 14.70
CA ASP A 57 -0.03 6.68 15.85
C ASP A 57 0.94 5.88 16.72
N ALA A 58 0.71 4.57 16.86
CA ALA A 58 1.59 3.66 17.60
C ALA A 58 2.91 3.32 16.88
N LEU A 59 3.07 3.71 15.61
CA LEU A 59 4.28 3.45 14.82
C LEU A 59 5.24 4.64 14.86
N ASP A 60 6.54 4.32 14.86
CA ASP A 60 7.60 5.27 14.52
C ASP A 60 7.30 5.93 13.17
N GLU A 61 7.60 7.21 13.04
CA GLU A 61 7.34 8.00 11.82
C GLU A 61 7.98 7.37 10.58
N SER A 62 9.16 6.76 10.73
CA SER A 62 9.90 6.07 9.65
C SER A 62 9.16 4.85 9.07
N ARG A 63 8.20 4.29 9.81
CA ARG A 63 7.40 3.13 9.42
C ARG A 63 6.02 3.50 8.85
N ARG A 64 5.63 4.77 8.93
CA ARG A 64 4.35 5.27 8.39
C ARG A 64 4.46 5.45 6.87
N PRO A 65 3.32 5.55 6.15
CA PRO A 65 3.34 5.94 4.74
C PRO A 65 4.09 7.27 4.54
N LYS A 66 5.11 7.26 3.67
CA LYS A 66 5.90 8.48 3.37
C LYS A 66 5.15 9.45 2.47
N ALA A 67 4.33 8.92 1.56
CA ALA A 67 3.42 9.68 0.73
C ALA A 67 2.02 9.60 1.32
N LYS A 68 1.29 10.71 1.28
CA LYS A 68 -0.09 10.75 1.76
C LYS A 68 -0.95 9.78 0.95
N THR A 69 -1.75 8.97 1.63
CA THR A 69 -2.73 8.06 1.04
C THR A 69 -4.12 8.31 1.62
N VAL A 70 -5.16 8.12 0.80
CA VAL A 70 -6.55 8.19 1.24
C VAL A 70 -6.83 7.23 2.41
N CYS A 71 -6.11 6.10 2.43
CA CYS A 71 -6.20 5.10 3.48
C CYS A 71 -5.89 5.65 4.89
N GLU A 72 -5.08 6.72 5.03
CA GLU A 72 -4.77 7.32 6.35
C GLU A 72 -6.00 7.95 7.03
N ARG A 73 -7.04 8.30 6.25
CA ARG A 73 -8.24 9.01 6.72
C ARG A 73 -9.55 8.30 6.38
N CYS A 74 -9.51 7.30 5.51
CA CYS A 74 -10.70 6.58 5.07
C CYS A 74 -11.34 5.79 6.23
N PRO A 75 -12.65 5.98 6.52
CA PRO A 75 -13.34 5.28 7.60
C PRO A 75 -13.44 3.75 7.37
N ASN A 76 -13.30 3.32 6.10
CA ASN A 76 -13.32 1.92 5.71
C ASN A 76 -11.92 1.26 5.72
N SER A 77 -10.88 2.01 6.10
CA SER A 77 -9.52 1.48 6.24
C SER A 77 -9.36 0.70 7.55
N VAL A 78 -8.68 -0.44 7.47
CA VAL A 78 -8.20 -1.18 8.63
C VAL A 78 -6.69 -1.31 8.51
N TRP A 79 -5.99 -0.54 9.35
CA TRP A 79 -4.53 -0.58 9.45
C TRP A 79 -4.10 -1.66 10.42
N PHE A 80 -3.14 -2.49 10.00
CA PHE A 80 -2.50 -3.49 10.84
C PHE A 80 -1.00 -3.56 10.55
N ALA A 81 -0.22 -3.73 11.61
CA ALA A 81 1.23 -3.72 11.56
C ALA A 81 1.80 -5.01 12.15
N SER A 82 2.81 -5.55 11.49
CA SER A 82 3.73 -6.56 12.01
C SER A 82 5.14 -5.95 12.08
N PRO A 83 6.14 -6.61 12.70
CA PRO A 83 7.52 -6.12 12.61
C PRO A 83 8.04 -5.97 11.17
N ALA A 84 7.56 -6.80 10.24
CA ALA A 84 8.04 -6.84 8.86
C ALA A 84 7.28 -5.92 7.90
N GLU A 85 6.06 -5.52 8.22
CA GLU A 85 5.17 -4.86 7.24
C GLU A 85 4.01 -4.12 7.90
N LEU A 86 3.66 -2.98 7.31
CA LEU A 86 2.43 -2.23 7.56
C LEU A 86 1.48 -2.43 6.37
N LYS A 87 0.19 -2.67 6.64
CA LYS A 87 -0.84 -2.86 5.60
C LYS A 87 -2.10 -2.06 5.92
N CYS A 88 -2.79 -1.64 4.85
CA CYS A 88 -4.17 -1.16 4.90
C CYS A 88 -5.08 -2.15 4.16
N TYR A 89 -6.07 -2.69 4.86
CA TYR A 89 -7.17 -3.45 4.27
C TYR A 89 -8.40 -2.55 4.09
N CYS A 90 -8.97 -2.53 2.89
CA CYS A 90 -10.20 -1.80 2.61
C CYS A 90 -11.41 -2.72 2.84
N ARG A 91 -12.30 -2.35 3.76
CA ARG A 91 -13.50 -3.13 4.09
C ARG A 91 -14.55 -3.13 2.97
N VAL A 92 -14.55 -2.11 2.11
CA VAL A 92 -15.50 -1.99 0.99
C VAL A 92 -15.06 -2.85 -0.20
N MET A 93 -13.75 -2.85 -0.49
CA MET A 93 -13.18 -3.60 -1.61
C MET A 93 -12.76 -5.03 -1.24
N PHE A 94 -12.77 -5.35 0.05
CA PHE A 94 -12.33 -6.62 0.63
C PHE A 94 -10.89 -7.03 0.26
N LEU A 95 -9.98 -6.06 0.09
CA LEU A 95 -8.59 -6.31 -0.32
C LEU A 95 -7.58 -5.43 0.42
N VAL A 96 -6.31 -5.88 0.44
CA VAL A 96 -5.19 -5.05 0.90
C VAL A 96 -4.92 -3.99 -0.16
N THR A 97 -5.30 -2.75 0.16
CA THR A 97 -5.20 -1.60 -0.73
C THR A 97 -3.90 -0.85 -0.56
N TRP A 98 -3.04 -1.20 0.39
CA TRP A 98 -1.72 -0.59 0.53
C TRP A 98 -0.84 -1.48 1.39
N SER A 99 0.45 -1.61 1.08
CA SER A 99 1.43 -2.12 2.04
C SER A 99 2.76 -1.39 1.98
N SER A 100 3.57 -1.53 3.02
CA SER A 100 4.94 -1.00 3.02
C SER A 100 5.88 -1.74 2.07
N LYS A 101 5.49 -2.94 1.57
CA LYS A 101 6.24 -3.71 0.57
C LYS A 101 5.79 -3.42 -0.86
N GLU A 102 4.50 -3.15 -1.04
CA GLU A 102 3.88 -2.75 -2.30
C GLU A 102 3.09 -1.47 -2.09
N PRO A 103 3.76 -0.33 -1.91
CA PRO A 103 3.07 0.93 -1.68
C PRO A 103 2.34 1.34 -2.96
N ASN A 104 1.06 1.65 -2.85
CA ASN A 104 0.37 2.39 -3.89
C ASN A 104 0.04 3.80 -3.42
N GLN A 105 -0.24 4.68 -4.38
CA GLN A 105 -0.50 6.10 -4.12
C GLN A 105 -1.97 6.41 -4.40
N LEU A 106 -2.88 5.61 -3.84
CA LEU A 106 -4.30 5.95 -3.84
C LEU A 106 -4.50 7.21 -3.01
N THR A 107 -4.60 8.37 -3.66
CA THR A 107 -4.79 9.67 -3.01
C THR A 107 -6.26 10.07 -2.89
N HIS A 108 -7.14 9.40 -3.64
CA HIS A 108 -8.59 9.65 -3.70
C HIS A 108 -9.32 8.31 -3.89
N CYS A 109 -10.48 8.13 -3.25
CA CYS A 109 -11.28 6.90 -3.37
C CYS A 109 -12.73 7.14 -2.93
N ASP A 110 -13.70 6.92 -3.81
CA ASP A 110 -15.14 7.04 -3.49
C ASP A 110 -15.61 6.04 -2.43
N GLY A 111 -14.81 4.99 -2.19
CA GLY A 111 -15.04 4.03 -1.12
C GLY A 111 -15.06 4.67 0.27
N GLU A 112 -14.59 5.92 0.45
CA GLU A 112 -14.76 6.67 1.70
C GLU A 112 -16.21 7.03 2.01
N PHE A 113 -17.07 7.13 0.98
CA PHE A 113 -18.49 7.47 1.12
C PHE A 113 -19.41 6.24 1.12
N LEU A 114 -18.86 5.03 0.90
CA LEU A 114 -19.64 3.80 0.85
C LEU A 114 -19.77 3.17 2.25
N GLY A 115 -20.94 2.60 2.54
CA GLY A 115 -21.18 1.83 3.78
C GLY A 115 -21.26 2.68 5.07
N GLN A 116 -21.28 4.01 4.93
CA GLN A 116 -21.71 4.90 6.01
C GLN A 116 -23.24 4.78 6.05
N GLU A 117 -23.79 4.06 7.03
CA GLU A 117 -25.25 4.09 7.28
C GLU A 117 -25.64 5.55 7.54
N GLU A 118 -26.70 6.05 6.88
CA GLU A 118 -27.24 7.39 7.16
C GLU A 118 -27.62 7.44 8.64
N GLY A 119 -26.82 8.14 9.45
CA GLY A 119 -27.12 8.45 10.85
C GLY A 119 -28.14 9.58 10.97
#